data_AF-A0A9E4VEY0-F1
#
_entry.id   AF-A0A9E4VEY0-F1
#
_cell.length_a   1.000
_cell.length_b   1.000
_cell.length_c   1.000
_cell.angle_alpha   90.00
_cell.angle_beta   90.00
_cell.angle_gamma   90.00
#
_symmetry.space_group_name_H-M   'P 1'
#
loop_
_entity.id
_entity.type
_entity.pdbx_description
1 polymer ?
#
loop_
_entity_poly.entity_id
_entity_poly.type
_entity_poly.pdbx_seq_one_letter_code
_entity_poly.pdbx_strand_id
1 'polypeptide(L)' 'MPEMQAPKRVSPQGPGGYLEIMSKLVFQSGMSYKVVDSKWPGIREAFHDFDAVKVAGMTPTEIDLLTQ' A
#
# COMPACT_ATOMS: atom_id res chain seq x y z
N MET A 1 -25.66 2.69 -13.32
CA MET A 1 -24.67 2.91 -12.25
C MET A 1 -23.71 1.74 -12.29
N PRO A 2 -22.39 1.91 -12.44
CA PRO A 2 -21.47 0.77 -12.34
C PRO A 2 -21.56 0.21 -10.92
N GLU A 3 -21.62 -1.12 -10.79
CA GLU A 3 -21.64 -1.79 -9.49
C GLU A 3 -20.39 -1.39 -8.68
N MET A 4 -20.59 -0.68 -7.56
CA MET A 4 -19.55 -0.43 -6.59
C MET A 4 -19.35 -1.71 -5.76
N GLN A 5 -18.44 -2.58 -6.20
CA GLN A 5 -17.97 -3.67 -5.35
C GLN A 5 -17.28 -3.06 -4.14
N ALA A 6 -17.77 -3.40 -2.95
CA ALA A 6 -17.13 -2.99 -1.70
C ALA A 6 -15.70 -3.57 -1.63
N PRO A 7 -14.73 -2.84 -1.09
CA PRO A 7 -13.37 -3.34 -0.89
C PRO A 7 -13.39 -4.67 -0.14
N LYS A 8 -12.52 -5.61 -0.55
CA LYS A 8 -12.33 -6.86 0.19
C LYS A 8 -11.93 -6.53 1.63
N ARG A 9 -12.70 -7.05 2.59
CA ARG A 9 -12.32 -6.99 4.00
C ARG A 9 -11.14 -7.94 4.23
N VAL A 10 -10.05 -7.40 4.75
CA VAL A 10 -8.85 -8.15 5.10
C VAL A 10 -8.67 -8.06 6.61
N SER A 11 -8.39 -9.19 7.26
CA SER A 11 -7.94 -9.18 8.66
C SER A 11 -6.42 -9.03 8.66
N PRO A 12 -5.87 -7.89 9.15
CA PRO A 12 -4.43 -7.72 9.22
C PRO A 12 -3.83 -8.76 10.16
N GLN A 13 -2.66 -9.29 9.79
CA GLN A 13 -1.90 -10.20 10.62
C GLN A 13 -0.58 -9.55 11.03
N GLY A 14 -0.38 -9.41 12.33
CA GLY A 14 0.81 -8.77 12.91
C GLY A 14 1.01 -7.31 12.46
N PRO A 15 2.14 -6.70 12.85
CA PRO A 15 2.41 -5.29 12.56
C PRO A 15 2.43 -4.94 11.07
N GLY A 16 2.99 -5.82 10.21
CA GLY A 16 3.07 -5.58 8.77
C GLY A 16 1.71 -5.51 8.09
N GLY A 17 0.77 -6.38 8.47
CA GLY A 17 -0.60 -6.32 7.97
C GLY A 17 -1.33 -5.03 8.35
N TYR A 18 -1.11 -4.52 9.56
CA TYR A 18 -1.65 -3.21 9.96
C TYR A 18 -1.02 -2.07 9.17
N LEU A 19 0.31 -2.10 8.98
CA LEU A 19 1.02 -1.09 8.19
C LEU A 19 0.51 -1.04 6.74
N GLU A 20 0.30 -2.20 6.10
CA GLU A 20 -0.26 -2.29 4.75
C GLU A 20 -1.66 -1.64 4.67
N ILE A 21 -2.57 -2.01 5.57
CA ILE A 21 -3.95 -1.51 5.53
C ILE A 21 -4.01 -0.01 5.78
N MET A 22 -3.27 0.48 6.78
CA MET A 22 -3.22 1.91 7.10
C MET A 22 -2.62 2.71 5.94
N SER A 23 -1.54 2.22 5.34
CA SER A 23 -0.95 2.81 4.12
C SER A 23 -1.96 2.86 2.98
N LYS A 24 -2.76 1.80 2.77
CA LYS A 24 -3.77 1.74 1.70
C LYS A 24 -4.83 2.83 1.85
N LEU A 25 -5.23 3.15 3.07
CA LEU A 25 -6.15 4.26 3.34
C LEU A 25 -5.54 5.62 3.00
N VAL A 26 -4.25 5.81 3.27
CA VAL A 26 -3.52 7.03 2.89
C VAL A 26 -3.45 7.17 1.37
N PHE A 27 -3.09 6.12 0.63
CA PHE A 27 -3.06 6.15 -0.83
C PHE A 27 -4.44 6.36 -1.49
N GLN A 28 -5.52 6.00 -0.81
CA GLN A 28 -6.89 6.24 -1.29
C GLN A 28 -7.35 7.69 -1.09
N SER A 29 -6.61 8.50 -0.32
CA SER A 29 -6.92 9.92 -0.15
C SER A 29 -6.65 10.67 -1.47
N GLY A 30 -7.74 11.03 -2.16
CA GLY A 30 -7.69 11.75 -3.43
C GLY A 30 -7.58 10.89 -4.71
N MET A 31 -7.59 9.56 -4.61
CA MET A 31 -7.60 8.66 -5.77
C MET A 31 -8.75 7.63 -5.70
N SER A 32 -9.26 7.21 -6.86
CA SER A 32 -10.25 6.15 -6.93
C SER A 32 -9.69 4.84 -6.37
N TYR A 33 -10.48 4.14 -5.55
CA TYR A 33 -10.15 2.80 -5.05
C TYR A 33 -9.62 1.87 -6.14
N LYS A 34 -10.24 1.89 -7.33
CA LYS A 34 -9.86 1.02 -8.46
C LYS A 34 -8.43 1.29 -8.95
N VAL A 35 -7.99 2.54 -8.94
CA VAL A 35 -6.64 2.93 -9.37
C VAL A 35 -5.61 2.52 -8.33
N VAL A 36 -5.92 2.70 -7.04
CA VAL A 36 -5.05 2.25 -5.96
C VAL A 36 -4.92 0.74 -5.97
N ASP A 37 -6.04 0.02 -6.12
CA ASP A 37 -6.05 -1.44 -6.11
C ASP A 37 -5.28 -2.04 -7.30
N SER A 38 -5.36 -1.43 -8.48
CA SER A 38 -4.60 -1.90 -9.65
C SER A 38 -3.09 -1.70 -9.50
N LYS A 39 -2.65 -0.64 -8.80
CA LYS A 39 -1.23 -0.36 -8.53
C LYS A 39 -0.71 -1.05 -7.26
N TRP A 40 -1.60 -1.59 -6.43
CA TRP A 40 -1.25 -2.12 -5.11
C TRP A 40 -0.18 -3.22 -5.11
N PRO A 41 -0.13 -4.15 -6.08
CA PRO A 41 0.96 -5.13 -6.14
C PRO A 41 2.35 -4.49 -6.23
N GLY A 42 2.51 -3.45 -7.07
CA GLY A 42 3.79 -2.74 -7.19
C GLY A 42 4.11 -1.89 -5.96
N ILE A 43 3.10 -1.28 -5.33
CA ILE A 43 3.28 -0.58 -4.04
C ILE A 43 3.76 -1.57 -2.96
N ARG A 44 3.18 -2.76 -2.91
CA ARG A 44 3.58 -3.79 -1.94
C ARG A 44 5.05 -4.19 -2.14
N GLU A 45 5.46 -4.43 -3.37
CA GLU A 45 6.85 -4.76 -3.71
C GLU A 45 7.81 -3.61 -3.32
N ALA A 46 7.47 -2.37 -3.68
CA ALA A 46 8.25 -1.18 -3.35
C ALA A 46 8.43 -0.96 -1.84
N PHE A 47 7.44 -1.36 -1.04
CA PHE A 47 7.46 -1.27 0.42
C PHE A 47 7.87 -2.58 1.11
N HIS A 48 8.59 -3.47 0.42
CA HIS A 48 9.11 -4.73 0.97
C HIS A 48 8.05 -5.60 1.65
N ASP A 49 6.88 -5.75 1.01
CA ASP A 49 5.71 -6.45 1.56
C ASP A 49 5.22 -5.90 2.90
N PHE A 50 5.49 -4.61 3.15
CA PHE A 50 5.19 -3.91 4.41
C PHE A 50 5.82 -4.55 5.65
N ASP A 51 6.98 -5.19 5.50
CA ASP A 51 7.84 -5.52 6.64
C ASP A 51 8.27 -4.22 7.33
N ALA A 52 7.78 -4.00 8.56
CA ALA A 52 7.98 -2.75 9.28
C ALA A 52 9.45 -2.41 9.52
N VAL A 53 10.31 -3.42 9.70
CA VAL A 53 11.76 -3.20 9.93
C VAL A 53 12.42 -2.77 8.64
N LYS A 54 12.08 -3.41 7.52
CA LYS A 54 12.63 -3.04 6.20
C LYS A 54 12.16 -1.66 5.76
N VAL A 55 10.86 -1.36 5.89
CA VAL A 55 10.30 -0.05 5.55
C VAL A 55 10.94 1.06 6.39
N ALA A 56 11.12 0.84 7.70
CA ALA A 56 11.79 1.81 8.56
C ALA A 56 13.29 2.00 8.22
N GLY A 57 13.90 1.01 7.57
CA GLY A 57 15.28 1.03 7.13
C GLY A 57 15.51 1.58 5.71
N MET A 58 14.45 1.94 4.98
CA MET A 58 14.59 2.48 3.62
C MET A 58 15.44 3.74 3.61
N THR A 59 16.43 3.76 2.73
CA THR A 59 17.34 4.89 2.56
C THR A 59 16.70 5.98 1.69
N PRO A 60 17.18 7.24 1.79
CA PRO A 60 16.73 8.31 0.88
C PRO A 60 16.91 7.94 -0.60
N THR A 61 18.01 7.27 -0.96
CA THR A 61 18.26 6.83 -2.33
C THR A 61 17.25 5.79 -2.81
N GLU A 62 16.85 4.83 -1.97
CA GLU A 62 15.80 3.88 -2.32
C GLU A 62 14.46 4.58 -2.54
N ILE A 63 14.13 5.57 -1.70
CA ILE A 63 12.92 6.38 -1.85
C ILE A 63 12.96 7.19 -3.16
N ASP A 64 14.10 7.81 -3.48
CA ASP A 64 14.27 8.57 -4.72
C ASP A 64 14.03 7.72 -5.97
N LEU A 65 14.47 6.45 -5.95
CA LEU A 65 14.27 5.49 -7.04
C LEU A 65 12.79 5.13 -7.25
N LEU A 66 11.94 5.22 -6.22
CA LEU A 66 10.49 4.97 -6.35
C LEU A 66 9.73 6.12 -7.02
N THR A 67 10.38 7.27 -7.23
CA THR A 67 9.76 8.46 -7.81
C THR A 67 10.17 8.73 -9.26
N GLN A 68 11.01 7.86 -9.83
CA GLN A 68 11.41 7.89 -11.24
C GLN A 68 10.34 7.25 -12.13
#